data_AF-P9WJ17-F1
#
_entry.id   AF-P9WJ17-F1
#
_cell.length_a   1.000
_cell.length_b   1.000
_cell.length_c   1.000
_cell.angle_alpha   90.00
_cell.angle_beta   90.00
_cell.angle_gamma   90.00
#
_symmetry.space_group_name_H-M   'P 1'
#
loop_
_entity.id
_entity.type
_entity.pdbx_description
1 polymer ?
#
loop_
_entity_poly.entity_id
_entity_poly.type
_entity_poly.pdbx_seq_one_letter_code
_entity_poly.pdbx_strand_id
1 'polypeptide(L)' 'MRTTLSIDDDVLLAVKERARREKRTAGEILSDLARQALTNQNPQPAASQEDAFHGFEPLPHRGGAVSNALIDRLRDEEAV' A
#
# COMPACT_ATOMS: atom_id res chain seq x y z
N MET A 1 8.48 -11.25 -3.73
CA MET A 1 8.50 -11.87 -5.08
C MET A 1 9.61 -11.25 -5.89
N ARG A 2 10.26 -12.00 -6.80
CA ARG A 2 11.18 -11.42 -7.78
C ARG A 2 10.42 -11.21 -9.08
N THR A 3 10.26 -9.96 -9.46
CA THR A 3 9.60 -9.55 -10.70
C THR A 3 10.45 -8.50 -11.40
N THR A 4 10.28 -8.34 -12.71
CA THR A 4 10.89 -7.23 -13.45
C THR A 4 9.87 -6.11 -13.54
N LEU A 5 10.22 -4.93 -13.04
CA LEU A 5 9.39 -3.74 -13.06
C LEU A 5 10.19 -2.60 -13.71
N SER A 6 9.53 -1.82 -14.56
CA SER A 6 10.08 -0.55 -15.03
C SER A 6 9.86 0.51 -13.95
N ILE A 7 10.93 1.20 -13.56
CA ILE A 7 10.91 2.32 -12.60
C ILE A 7 11.76 3.46 -13.16
N ASP A 8 11.42 4.69 -12.81
CA ASP A 8 12.17 5.86 -13.23
C ASP A 8 13.59 5.87 -12.63
N ASP A 9 14.54 6.46 -13.36
CA ASP A 9 15.97 6.44 -13.00
C ASP A 9 16.26 7.17 -11.68
N ASP A 10 15.53 8.25 -11.39
CA ASP A 10 15.64 9.01 -10.15
C ASP A 10 15.13 8.21 -8.94
N VAL A 11 14.01 7.49 -9.11
CA VAL A 11 13.47 6.57 -8.10
C VAL A 11 14.47 5.44 -7.82
N LEU A 12 15.02 4.82 -8.87
CA LEU A 12 16.03 3.77 -8.73
C LEU A 12 17.27 4.26 -7.96
N LEU A 13 17.76 5.46 -8.28
CA LEU A 13 18.92 6.05 -7.60
C LEU A 13 18.62 6.31 -6.11
N ALA A 14 17.48 6.94 -5.81
CA ALA A 14 17.06 7.25 -4.45
C ALA A 14 16.88 5.98 -3.61
N VAL A 15 16.24 4.95 -4.17
CA VAL A 15 16.05 3.65 -3.52
C VAL A 15 17.40 2.97 -3.24
N LYS A 16 18.34 2.98 -4.18
CA LYS A 16 19.69 2.40 -3.99
C LYS A 16 20.47 3.11 -2.89
N GLU A 17 20.45 4.44 -2.87
CA GLU A 17 21.11 5.21 -1.82
C GLU A 17 20.55 4.90 -0.43
N ARG A 18 19.22 4.85 -0.31
CA ARG A 18 18.55 4.49 0.94
C ARG A 18 18.84 3.05 1.37
N ALA A 19 18.80 2.11 0.43
CA ALA A 19 19.13 0.71 0.64
C ALA A 19 20.55 0.53 1.22
N ARG A 20 21.53 1.24 0.66
CA ARG A 20 22.92 1.24 1.16
C ARG A 20 23.02 1.78 2.60
N ARG A 21 22.33 2.88 2.89
CA ARG A 21 22.32 3.50 4.23
C ARG A 21 21.67 2.61 5.29
N GLU A 22 20.56 1.96 4.94
CA GLU A 22 19.80 1.08 5.85
C GLU A 22 20.30 -0.36 5.88
N LYS A 23 21.29 -0.74 5.04
CA LYS A 23 21.78 -2.11 4.87
C LYS A 23 20.67 -3.10 4.49
N ARG A 24 19.73 -2.64 3.65
CA ARG A 24 18.61 -3.43 3.10
C ARG A 24 18.73 -3.50 1.59
N THR A 25 17.99 -4.40 0.95
CA THR A 25 17.96 -4.50 -0.51
C THR A 25 17.10 -3.40 -1.13
N ALA A 26 17.41 -3.00 -2.37
CA ALA A 26 16.60 -2.04 -3.11
C ALA A 26 15.13 -2.49 -3.24
N GLY A 27 14.90 -3.80 -3.42
CA GLY A 27 13.55 -4.37 -3.49
C GLY A 27 12.77 -4.25 -2.18
N GLU A 28 13.42 -4.44 -1.03
CA GLU A 28 12.79 -4.26 0.28
C GLU A 28 12.40 -2.79 0.52
N ILE A 29 13.32 -1.86 0.24
CA ILE A 29 13.07 -0.42 0.39
C ILE A 29 11.92 0.02 -0.53
N LEU A 30 11.95 -0.38 -1.81
CA LEU A 30 10.90 -0.04 -2.76
C LEU A 30 9.55 -0.64 -2.36
N SER A 31 9.54 -1.88 -1.85
CA SER A 31 8.30 -2.53 -1.39
C SER A 31 7.70 -1.83 -0.18
N ASP A 32 8.53 -1.39 0.77
CA ASP A 32 8.06 -0.63 1.94
C ASP A 32 7.51 0.74 1.54
N LEU A 33 8.22 1.46 0.67
CA LEU A 33 7.77 2.74 0.12
C LEU A 33 6.44 2.60 -0.63
N ALA A 34 6.32 1.59 -1.50
CA ALA A 34 5.09 1.31 -2.21
C ALA A 34 3.94 0.94 -1.25
N ARG A 35 4.22 0.17 -0.19
CA ARG A 35 3.21 -0.16 0.83
C ARG A 35 2.74 1.08 1.57
N GLN A 36 3.64 1.97 1.99
CA GLN A 36 3.29 3.22 2.66
C GLN A 36 2.40 4.11 1.79
N ALA A 37 2.74 4.21 0.50
CA ALA A 37 1.95 4.96 -0.49
C ALA A 37 0.56 4.32 -0.71
N LEU A 38 0.48 3.00 -0.89
CA LEU A 38 -0.78 2.29 -1.16
C LEU A 38 -1.72 2.22 0.05
N THR A 39 -1.20 2.37 1.27
CA THR A 39 -2.00 2.30 2.51
C THR A 39 -2.37 3.66 3.07
N ASN A 40 -2.04 4.76 2.36
CA ASN A 40 -2.24 6.13 2.82
C ASN A 40 -1.80 6.33 4.28
N GLN A 41 -0.61 5.85 4.64
CA GLN A 41 -0.03 6.15 5.96
C GLN A 41 0.24 7.64 6.14
N ASN A 42 0.16 8.44 5.07
CA ASN A 42 -0.01 9.87 5.18
C ASN A 42 -1.52 10.12 5.43
N PRO A 43 -1.93 10.45 6.66
CA PRO A 43 -3.31 10.78 6.92
C PRO A 43 -3.57 12.06 6.15
N GLN A 44 -4.22 11.95 4.98
CA GLN A 44 -5.20 12.97 4.65
C GLN A 44 -6.05 13.10 5.91
N PRO A 45 -6.26 14.29 6.50
CA PRO A 45 -7.18 14.42 7.62
C PRO A 45 -8.41 13.67 7.17
N ALA A 46 -8.78 12.61 7.90
CA ALA A 46 -9.94 11.81 7.55
C ALA A 46 -11.01 12.83 7.21
N ALA A 47 -11.46 12.86 5.95
CA ALA A 47 -12.57 13.71 5.58
C ALA A 47 -13.62 13.39 6.63
N SER A 48 -13.85 14.39 7.47
CA SER A 48 -14.16 14.25 8.89
C SER A 48 -15.37 13.37 9.08
N GLN A 49 -15.16 12.04 9.23
CA GLN A 49 -16.24 11.05 9.23
C GLN A 49 -17.42 11.54 8.38
N GLU A 50 -17.18 11.90 7.10
CA GLU A 50 -18.22 12.56 6.29
C GLU A 50 -19.49 11.72 6.43
N ASP A 51 -20.47 12.34 7.09
CA ASP A 51 -21.56 11.72 7.83
C ASP A 51 -21.96 10.40 7.21
N ALA A 52 -21.73 9.28 7.90
CA ALA A 52 -22.11 7.92 7.53
C ALA A 52 -23.16 7.88 6.40
N PHE A 53 -22.73 8.04 5.15
CA PHE A 53 -23.63 8.50 4.07
C PHE A 53 -24.70 7.45 3.76
N HIS A 54 -24.39 6.22 4.14
CA HIS A 54 -25.21 5.02 3.96
C HIS A 54 -25.81 4.49 5.27
N GLY A 55 -25.76 5.25 6.37
CA GLY A 55 -26.30 4.83 7.67
C GLY A 55 -25.50 3.72 8.38
N PHE A 56 -24.27 3.44 7.94
CA PHE A 56 -23.33 2.57 8.65
C PHE A 56 -22.01 3.30 8.94
N GLU A 57 -21.38 2.96 10.06
CA GLU A 57 -20.04 3.43 10.41
C GLU A 57 -19.00 2.60 9.65
N PRO A 58 -18.22 3.19 8.73
CA PRO A 58 -17.15 2.46 8.06
C PRO A 58 -16.10 2.00 9.06
N LEU A 59 -15.64 0.77 8.91
CA LEU A 59 -14.56 0.25 9.75
C LEU A 59 -13.27 1.05 9.53
N PRO A 60 -12.48 1.31 10.59
CA PRO A 60 -11.20 1.98 10.44
C PRO A 60 -10.24 1.15 9.58
N HIS A 61 -9.39 1.83 8.82
CA HIS A 61 -8.42 1.16 7.98
C HIS A 61 -7.40 0.37 8.82
N ARG A 62 -7.19 -0.92 8.51
CA ARG A 62 -6.29 -1.85 9.24
C ARG A 62 -4.86 -1.95 8.67
N GLY A 63 -4.46 -1.06 7.76
CA GLY A 63 -3.06 -0.93 7.31
C GLY A 63 -2.55 -1.93 6.26
N GLY A 64 -3.42 -2.77 5.69
CA GLY A 64 -3.08 -3.65 4.57
C GLY A 64 -3.31 -2.97 3.22
N ALA A 65 -2.41 -3.18 2.24
CA ALA A 65 -2.65 -2.76 0.86
C ALA A 65 -3.76 -3.63 0.26
N VAL A 66 -4.85 -3.00 -0.19
CA VAL A 66 -6.00 -3.69 -0.79
C VAL A 66 -5.89 -3.62 -2.31
N SER A 67 -6.07 -4.76 -2.98
CA SER A 67 -6.13 -4.85 -4.44
C SER A 67 -7.42 -5.57 -4.85
N ASN A 68 -7.90 -5.35 -6.09
CA ASN A 68 -9.08 -6.08 -6.58
C ASN A 68 -8.86 -7.60 -6.55
N ALA A 69 -7.67 -8.07 -6.89
CA ALA A 69 -7.35 -9.51 -6.81
C ALA A 69 -7.46 -10.07 -5.39
N LEU A 70 -7.18 -9.27 -4.35
CA LEU A 70 -7.42 -9.68 -2.96
C LEU A 70 -8.93 -9.74 -2.67
N ILE A 71 -9.69 -8.74 -3.12
CA ILE A 71 -11.15 -8.70 -2.94
C ILE A 71 -11.81 -9.89 -3.64
N ASP A 72 -11.43 -10.17 -4.88
CA ASP A 72 -11.98 -11.27 -5.67
C ASP A 72 -11.68 -12.62 -5.01
N ARG A 73 -10.44 -12.83 -4.54
CA ARG A 73 -10.10 -14.03 -3.75
C ARG A 73 -10.97 -14.16 -2.50
N LEU A 74 -11.16 -13.08 -1.74
CA LEU A 74 -12.01 -13.11 -0.54
C LEU A 74 -13.47 -13.41 -0.90
N ARG A 75 -13.97 -12.90 -2.03
CA ARG A 75 -15.33 -13.22 -2.51
C ARG A 75 -15.46 -14.68 -2.90
N ASP A 76 -14.45 -15.26 -3.54
CA ASP A 76 -14.45 -16.67 -3.93
C ASP A 76 -14.36 -17.60 -2.69
N GLU A 77 -13.57 -17.21 -1.69
CA GLU A 77 -13.41 -17.97 -0.43
C GLU A 77 -14.67 -17.91 0.46
N GLU A 78 -15.37 -16.77 0.48
CA GLU A 78 -16.57 -16.51 1.29
C GLU A 78 -17.89 -16.72 0.52
N ALA A 79 -17.84 -17.15 -0.75
CA ALA A 79 -19.04 -17.45 -1.54
C ALA A 79 -19.81 -18.62 -0.91
N VAL A 80 -20.74 -18.27 -0.02
CA VAL A 80 -21.83 -19.14 0.46
C VAL A 80 -22.87 -19.32 -0.64
#